data_AF-A0A349DLH9-F1
#
_entry.id   AF-A0A349DLH9-F1
#
_cell.length_a   1.000
_cell.length_b   1.000
_cell.length_c   1.000
_cell.angle_alpha   90.00
_cell.angle_beta   90.00
_cell.angle_gamma   90.00
#
_symmetry.space_group_name_H-M   'P 1'
#
loop_
_entity.id
_entity.type
_entity.pdbx_description
1 polymer ?
#
loop_
_entity_poly.entity_id
_entity_poly.type
_entity_poly.pdbx_seq_one_letter_code
_entity_poly.pdbx_strand_id
1 'polypeptide(L)'
;MQNVKFGSMGAFLDYLPDTERKIVDILRHIVQDSIPDVKEKLSYNVPYFSRYYRVCFIWPAAVPWGKVKLNGVQLGFCNGYLLQDEDDYLEKGNRKQVYSKTFHTVKEIDEALIRSFIYEAVAVDEALYQEKRRKE
;
A
#
# COMPACT_ATOMS: atom_id res chain seq x y z
N MET A 1 18.17 -8.46 3.79
CA MET A 1 18.52 -8.05 2.40
C MET A 1 17.55 -8.77 1.49
N GLN A 2 17.01 -8.11 0.46
CA GLN A 2 16.16 -8.77 -0.54
C GLN A 2 17.07 -9.34 -1.64
N ASN A 3 16.77 -10.55 -2.12
CA ASN A 3 17.55 -11.18 -3.19
C ASN A 3 16.99 -10.85 -4.59
N VAL A 4 16.12 -9.86 -4.69
CA VAL A 4 15.50 -9.41 -5.94
C VAL A 4 15.79 -7.93 -6.17
N LYS A 5 15.89 -7.55 -7.45
CA LYS A 5 15.99 -6.16 -7.89
C LYS A 5 15.26 -6.00 -9.21
N PHE A 6 14.18 -5.22 -9.21
CA PHE A 6 13.40 -4.97 -10.44
C PHE A 6 13.85 -3.67 -11.10
N GLY A 7 14.06 -3.70 -12.41
CA GLY A 7 14.42 -2.52 -13.21
C GLY A 7 13.21 -1.67 -13.63
N SER A 8 12.00 -2.21 -13.55
CA SER A 8 10.76 -1.55 -13.96
C SER A 8 9.55 -2.16 -13.24
N MET A 9 8.41 -1.46 -13.28
CA MET A 9 7.13 -1.99 -12.79
C MET A 9 6.72 -3.26 -13.54
N GLY A 10 6.92 -3.32 -14.87
CA GLY A 10 6.63 -4.52 -15.66
C GLY A 10 7.44 -5.74 -15.19
N ALA A 11 8.75 -5.56 -14.96
CA ALA A 11 9.60 -6.64 -14.44
C ALA A 11 9.19 -7.11 -13.04
N PHE A 12 8.66 -6.21 -12.20
CA PHE A 12 8.06 -6.59 -10.92
C PHE A 12 6.78 -7.43 -11.12
N LEU A 13 5.85 -6.99 -11.98
CA LEU A 13 4.59 -7.70 -12.23
C LEU A 13 4.80 -9.08 -12.86
N ASP A 14 5.74 -9.19 -13.80
CA ASP A 14 6.06 -10.46 -14.48
C ASP A 14 6.74 -11.48 -13.56
N TYR A 15 7.32 -11.02 -12.45
CA TYR A 15 7.91 -11.90 -11.43
C TYR A 15 6.85 -12.48 -10.48
N LEU A 16 5.68 -11.85 -10.35
CA LEU A 16 4.66 -12.28 -9.38
C LEU A 16 3.96 -13.58 -9.82
N PRO A 17 3.66 -14.50 -8.89
CA PRO A 17 2.73 -15.59 -9.14
C PRO A 17 1.37 -15.06 -9.60
N ASP A 18 0.69 -15.77 -10.50
CA ASP A 18 -0.57 -15.33 -11.12
C ASP A 18 -1.63 -14.85 -10.11
N THR A 19 -1.77 -15.54 -8.97
CA THR A 19 -2.72 -15.17 -7.92
C THR A 19 -2.37 -13.82 -7.29
N GLU A 20 -1.10 -13.62 -6.92
CA GLU A 20 -0.63 -12.37 -6.33
C GLU A 20 -0.67 -11.23 -7.36
N ARG A 21 -0.29 -11.50 -8.61
CA ARG A 21 -0.32 -10.54 -9.71
C ARG A 21 -1.72 -9.95 -9.90
N LYS A 22 -2.76 -10.79 -9.92
CA LYS A 22 -4.15 -10.33 -10.07
C LYS A 22 -4.58 -9.40 -8.93
N ILE A 23 -4.23 -9.75 -7.69
CA ILE A 23 -4.54 -8.92 -6.53
C ILE A 23 -3.78 -7.58 -6.62
N VAL A 24 -2.48 -7.64 -6.95
CA VAL A 24 -1.65 -6.45 -7.13
C VAL A 24 -2.22 -5.55 -8.22
N ASP A 25 -2.58 -6.07 -9.39
CA ASP A 25 -3.12 -5.27 -10.49
C ASP A 25 -4.44 -4.57 -10.10
N ILE A 26 -5.36 -5.27 -9.42
CA ILE A 26 -6.63 -4.68 -8.94
C ILE A 26 -6.35 -3.57 -7.91
N LEU A 27 -5.53 -3.85 -6.90
CA LEU A 27 -5.20 -2.87 -5.85
C LEU A 27 -4.48 -1.64 -6.44
N ARG A 28 -3.55 -1.86 -7.38
CA ARG A 28 -2.84 -0.77 -8.09
C ARG A 28 -3.82 0.11 -8.85
N HIS A 29 -4.77 -0.48 -9.56
CA HIS A 29 -5.80 0.27 -10.28
C HIS A 29 -6.68 1.09 -9.32
N ILE A 30 -7.17 0.50 -8.23
CA ILE A 30 -7.96 1.21 -7.22
C ILE A 30 -7.20 2.41 -6.65
N VAL A 31 -5.91 2.23 -6.32
CA VAL A 31 -5.07 3.31 -5.80
C VAL A 31 -4.86 4.43 -6.83
N GLN A 32 -4.56 4.08 -8.07
CA GLN A 32 -4.36 5.04 -9.16
C GLN A 32 -5.62 5.85 -9.48
N ASP A 33 -6.79 5.21 -9.44
CA ASP A 33 -8.08 5.86 -9.66
C ASP A 33 -8.55 6.70 -8.46
N SER A 34 -8.02 6.44 -7.25
CA SER A 34 -8.49 7.09 -6.01
C SER A 34 -7.63 8.26 -5.57
N ILE A 35 -6.34 8.29 -5.94
CA ILE A 35 -5.41 9.33 -5.47
C ILE A 35 -5.09 10.28 -6.63
N PRO A 36 -5.46 11.57 -6.54
CA PRO A 36 -5.13 12.54 -7.58
C PRO A 36 -3.61 12.79 -7.63
N ASP A 37 -3.07 12.90 -8.85
CA ASP A 37 -1.65 13.15 -9.13
C ASP A 37 -0.69 12.16 -8.45
N VAL A 38 -1.15 10.93 -8.23
CA VAL A 38 -0.37 9.92 -7.50
C VAL A 38 0.91 9.55 -8.23
N LYS A 39 1.99 9.50 -7.46
CA LYS A 39 3.30 9.04 -7.91
C LYS A 39 3.48 7.59 -7.47
N GLU A 40 3.52 6.68 -8.43
CA GLU A 40 3.89 5.29 -8.20
C GLU A 40 5.40 5.12 -8.40
N LYS A 41 6.07 4.45 -7.45
CA LYS A 41 7.47 4.04 -7.60
C LYS A 41 7.73 2.71 -6.90
N LEU A 42 8.68 1.93 -7.42
CA LEU A 42 9.22 0.80 -6.69
C LEU A 42 10.14 1.30 -5.57
N SER A 43 9.72 1.14 -4.32
CA SER A 43 10.59 1.26 -3.15
C SER A 43 10.68 -0.11 -2.49
N TYR A 44 11.89 -0.54 -2.12
CA TYR A 44 12.09 -1.89 -1.56
C TYR A 44 11.56 -2.99 -2.49
N ASN A 45 11.69 -2.78 -3.80
CA ASN A 45 11.21 -3.66 -4.86
C ASN A 45 9.68 -3.91 -4.87
N VAL A 46 8.89 -3.05 -4.23
CA VAL A 46 7.43 -3.13 -4.27
C VAL A 46 6.80 -1.76 -4.56
N PRO A 47 5.58 -1.69 -5.13
CA PRO A 47 4.89 -0.45 -5.42
C PRO A 47 4.62 0.37 -4.15
N TYR A 48 5.07 1.62 -4.15
CA TYR A 48 4.74 2.65 -3.19
C TYR A 48 4.07 3.82 -3.91
N PHE A 49 3.04 4.37 -3.26
CA PHE A 49 2.22 5.45 -3.78
C PHE A 49 2.37 6.69 -2.91
N SER A 50 2.65 7.82 -3.55
CA SER A 50 2.91 9.08 -2.88
C SER A 50 2.18 10.24 -3.55
N ARG A 51 1.79 11.24 -2.75
CA ARG A 51 1.37 12.56 -3.23
C ARG A 51 2.33 13.62 -2.70
N TYR A 52 2.10 14.18 -1.50
CA TYR A 52 3.11 14.98 -0.81
C TYR A 52 4.10 14.10 -0.03
N TYR A 53 3.58 13.10 0.67
CA TYR A 53 4.36 12.04 1.34
C TYR A 53 3.93 10.66 0.86
N ARG A 54 4.39 9.60 1.53
CA ARG A 54 3.96 8.22 1.27
C ARG A 54 2.56 8.00 1.85
N VAL A 55 1.63 7.56 1.00
CA VAL A 55 0.24 7.31 1.37
C VAL A 55 0.07 5.82 1.66
N CYS A 56 0.30 4.97 0.66
CA CYS A 56 0.18 3.52 0.79
C CYS A 56 1.23 2.76 -0.05
N PHE A 57 1.26 1.44 0.13
CA PHE A 57 2.09 0.52 -0.64
C PHE A 57 1.38 -0.82 -0.82
N ILE A 58 1.79 -1.58 -1.83
CA ILE A 58 1.28 -2.93 -2.10
C ILE A 58 2.46 -3.90 -2.01
N TRP A 59 2.40 -4.87 -1.10
CA TRP A 59 3.50 -5.79 -0.81
C TRP A 59 3.08 -7.25 -1.02
N PRO A 60 3.40 -7.86 -2.18
CA PRO A 60 3.17 -9.28 -2.42
C PRO A 60 4.17 -10.18 -1.68
N ALA A 61 3.72 -11.31 -1.15
CA ALA A 61 4.58 -12.26 -0.42
C ALA A 61 5.72 -12.84 -1.27
N ALA A 62 5.57 -12.90 -2.60
CA ALA A 62 6.65 -13.28 -3.51
C ALA A 62 7.89 -12.38 -3.43
N VAL A 63 7.76 -11.16 -2.90
CA VAL A 63 8.87 -10.22 -2.68
C VAL A 63 9.26 -10.20 -1.19
N PRO A 64 10.21 -11.04 -0.74
CA PRO A 64 10.51 -11.18 0.69
C PRO A 64 11.17 -9.93 1.27
N TRP A 65 11.02 -9.73 2.59
CA TRP A 65 11.76 -8.72 3.35
C TRP A 65 12.50 -9.33 4.54
N GLY A 66 13.78 -9.62 4.36
CA GLY A 66 14.59 -10.22 5.42
C GLY A 66 14.04 -11.59 5.84
N LYS A 67 13.73 -11.75 7.13
CA LYS A 67 13.17 -13.00 7.70
C LYS A 67 11.64 -12.99 7.80
N VAL A 68 10.99 -11.90 7.39
CA VAL A 68 9.52 -11.78 7.47
C VAL A 68 8.90 -12.66 6.41
N LYS A 69 8.16 -13.67 6.86
CA LYS A 69 7.30 -14.49 5.99
C LYS A 69 5.96 -13.78 5.86
N LEU A 70 5.72 -13.17 4.71
CA LEU A 70 4.39 -12.71 4.32
C LEU A 70 3.63 -13.90 3.72
N ASN A 71 2.30 -13.85 3.81
CA ASN A 71 1.41 -14.79 3.16
C ASN A 71 0.29 -13.98 2.50
N GLY A 72 0.24 -13.95 1.17
CA GLY A 72 -0.68 -13.08 0.41
C GLY A 72 -0.10 -11.70 0.06
N VAL A 73 -0.96 -10.79 -0.36
CA VAL A 73 -0.60 -9.42 -0.79
C VAL A 73 -1.10 -8.42 0.23
N GLN A 74 -0.21 -7.60 0.79
CA GLN A 74 -0.57 -6.57 1.75
C GLN A 74 -0.83 -5.23 1.05
N LEU A 75 -1.96 -4.58 1.32
CA LEU A 75 -2.14 -3.14 1.12
C LEU A 75 -1.82 -2.45 2.45
N GLY A 76 -0.74 -1.68 2.50
CA GLY A 76 -0.32 -0.98 3.72
C GLY A 76 -0.48 0.53 3.62
N PHE A 77 -0.98 1.17 4.68
CA PHE A 77 -1.10 2.63 4.81
C PHE A 77 0.03 3.16 5.68
N CYS A 78 0.82 4.10 5.14
CA CYS A 78 2.03 4.59 5.81
C CYS A 78 1.71 5.39 7.08
N ASN A 79 0.56 6.04 7.15
CA ASN A 79 0.04 6.69 8.36
C ASN A 79 -1.25 6.00 8.85
N GLY A 80 -1.27 4.67 8.82
CA GLY A 80 -2.43 3.87 9.22
C GLY A 80 -2.98 4.19 10.62
N TYR A 81 -2.12 4.54 11.57
CA TYR A 81 -2.52 4.96 12.92
C TYR A 81 -3.36 6.25 13.00
N LEU A 82 -3.45 7.00 11.91
CA LEU A 82 -4.29 8.19 11.80
C LEU A 82 -5.63 7.92 11.10
N LEU A 83 -5.88 6.67 10.67
CA LEU A 83 -7.11 6.28 9.99
C LEU A 83 -8.18 5.81 11.00
N GLN A 84 -9.44 6.06 10.66
CA GLN A 84 -10.61 5.61 11.39
C GLN A 84 -10.94 4.17 10.98
N ASP A 85 -10.43 3.23 11.78
CA ASP A 85 -10.61 1.79 11.59
C ASP A 85 -11.46 1.20 12.72
N GLU A 86 -12.74 1.60 12.78
CA GLU A 86 -13.66 1.26 13.89
C GLU A 86 -13.95 -0.25 13.99
N ASP A 87 -13.96 -0.94 12.85
CA ASP A 87 -14.24 -2.39 12.76
C ASP A 87 -12.97 -3.26 12.84
N ASP A 88 -11.81 -2.67 13.18
CA ASP A 88 -10.50 -3.34 13.18
C ASP A 88 -10.23 -4.09 11.85
N TYR A 89 -10.61 -3.49 10.73
CA TYR A 89 -10.42 -4.06 9.40
C TYR A 89 -8.92 -4.15 9.05
N LEU A 90 -8.11 -3.19 9.50
CA LEU A 90 -6.69 -3.11 9.25
C LEU A 90 -5.86 -3.82 10.34
N GLU A 91 -4.92 -4.63 9.88
CA GLU A 91 -3.92 -5.31 10.68
C GLU A 91 -2.84 -4.32 11.14
N LYS A 92 -2.80 -4.06 12.45
CA LYS A 92 -1.79 -3.21 13.10
C LYS A 92 -0.45 -3.94 13.30
N GLY A 93 -0.53 -5.25 13.60
CA GLY A 93 0.63 -6.06 13.97
C GLY A 93 1.40 -5.44 15.15
N ASN A 94 2.73 -5.45 15.08
CA ASN A 94 3.61 -4.79 16.07
C ASN A 94 4.07 -3.38 15.64
N ARG A 95 3.41 -2.78 14.64
CA ARG A 95 3.84 -1.51 14.05
C ARG A 95 3.07 -0.36 14.70
N LYS A 96 3.80 0.70 15.10
CA LYS A 96 3.19 1.88 15.73
C LYS A 96 2.43 2.79 14.75
N GLN A 97 2.81 2.77 13.48
CA GLN A 97 2.37 3.75 12.49
C GLN A 97 1.71 3.12 11.26
N VAL A 98 2.26 2.02 10.74
CA VAL A 98 1.77 1.39 9.51
C VAL A 98 0.73 0.34 9.84
N TYR A 99 -0.49 0.50 9.31
CA TYR A 99 -1.53 -0.53 9.33
C TYR A 99 -1.71 -1.10 7.93
N SER A 100 -2.18 -2.34 7.81
CA SER A 100 -2.29 -3.01 6.51
C SER A 100 -3.47 -3.96 6.43
N LYS A 101 -3.94 -4.27 5.23
CA LYS A 101 -4.83 -5.41 4.98
C LYS A 101 -4.10 -6.45 4.14
N THR A 102 -4.15 -7.71 4.53
CA THR A 102 -3.62 -8.83 3.74
C THR A 102 -4.75 -9.50 2.95
N PHE A 103 -4.52 -9.69 1.64
CA PHE A 103 -5.44 -10.35 0.72
C PHE A 103 -4.81 -11.64 0.20
N HIS A 104 -5.59 -12.72 0.21
CA HIS A 104 -5.20 -14.02 -0.34
C HIS A 104 -5.87 -14.30 -1.68
N THR A 105 -7.03 -13.68 -1.91
CA THR A 105 -7.80 -13.84 -3.14
C THR A 105 -8.42 -12.51 -3.58
N VAL A 106 -8.71 -12.38 -4.87
CA VAL A 106 -9.39 -11.19 -5.42
C VAL A 106 -10.82 -11.00 -4.88
N LYS A 107 -11.43 -12.05 -4.31
CA LYS A 107 -12.80 -11.99 -3.76
C LYS A 107 -12.86 -11.29 -2.41
N GLU A 108 -11.74 -11.14 -1.72
CA GLU A 108 -11.64 -10.43 -0.45
C GLU A 108 -11.55 -8.91 -0.63
N ILE A 109 -11.38 -8.44 -1.88
CA ILE A 109 -11.26 -7.03 -2.21
C ILE A 109 -12.66 -6.40 -2.19
N ASP A 110 -12.97 -5.72 -1.10
CA ASP A 110 -14.07 -4.77 -1.03
C ASP A 110 -13.57 -3.40 -1.53
N GLU A 111 -13.85 -3.10 -2.79
CA GLU A 111 -13.36 -1.87 -3.43
C GLU A 111 -13.89 -0.61 -2.73
N ALA A 112 -15.15 -0.60 -2.29
CA ALA A 112 -15.74 0.57 -1.65
C ALA A 112 -15.04 0.89 -0.33
N LEU A 113 -14.79 -0.15 0.48
CA LEU A 113 -14.07 -0.01 1.75
C LEU A 113 -12.59 0.36 1.55
N ILE A 114 -11.92 -0.22 0.55
CA ILE A 114 -10.54 0.16 0.24
C ILE A 114 -10.46 1.62 -0.19
N ARG A 115 -11.39 2.08 -1.02
CA ARG A 115 -11.47 3.48 -1.46
C ARG A 115 -11.70 4.43 -0.29
N SER A 116 -12.55 4.09 0.68
CA SER A 116 -12.76 4.94 1.86
C SER A 116 -11.46 5.13 2.65
N PHE A 117 -10.69 4.06 2.90
CA PHE A 117 -9.39 4.18 3.56
C PHE A 117 -8.37 4.96 2.73
N ILE A 118 -8.37 4.83 1.41
CA ILE A 118 -7.47 5.61 0.54
C ILE A 118 -7.81 7.10 0.61
N TYR A 119 -9.09 7.47 0.54
CA TYR A 119 -9.52 8.87 0.63
C TYR A 119 -9.14 9.48 1.97
N GLU A 120 -9.32 8.74 3.06
CA GLU A 120 -8.88 9.18 4.38
C GLU A 120 -7.35 9.34 4.44
N ALA A 121 -6.59 8.38 3.91
CA ALA A 121 -5.14 8.47 3.88
C ALA A 121 -4.62 9.67 3.04
N VAL A 122 -5.34 10.05 1.98
CA VAL A 122 -5.07 11.28 1.21
C VAL A 122 -5.38 12.53 2.02
N ALA A 123 -6.48 12.56 2.77
CA ALA A 123 -6.81 13.67 3.66
C ALA A 123 -5.75 13.86 4.76
N VAL A 124 -5.25 12.75 5.32
CA VAL A 124 -4.12 12.74 6.28
C VAL A 124 -2.85 13.30 5.65
N ASP A 125 -2.50 12.86 4.43
CA ASP A 125 -1.31 13.34 3.70
C ASP A 125 -1.36 14.87 3.48
N GLU A 126 -2.52 15.39 3.05
CA GLU A 126 -2.76 16.83 2.85
C GLU A 126 -2.66 17.59 4.19
N ALA A 127 -3.30 17.11 5.26
CA ALA A 127 -3.26 17.77 6.56
C ALA A 127 -1.83 17.86 7.12
N LEU A 128 -1.05 16.78 7.01
CA LEU A 128 0.37 16.77 7.40
C LEU A 128 1.21 17.73 6.56
N TYR A 129 0.90 17.86 5.27
CA TYR A 129 1.59 18.79 4.38
C TYR A 129 1.31 20.24 4.77
N GLN A 130 0.05 20.60 5.01
CA GLN A 130 -0.34 21.95 5.42
C GLN A 130 0.24 22.33 6.78
N GLU A 131 0.22 21.41 7.76
CA GLU A 131 0.78 21.67 9.09
C GLU A 131 2.30 21.87 9.05
N LYS A 132 3.01 21.17 8.16
CA LYS A 132 4.44 21.41 7.94
C LYS A 132 4.69 22.79 7.34
N ARG A 133 3.93 23.16 6.30
CA ARG A 133 4.06 24.47 5.64
C ARG A 133 3.77 25.66 6.55
N ARG A 134 2.89 25.48 7.55
CA ARG A 134 2.55 26.53 8.52
C ARG A 134 3.66 26.78 9.54
N LYS A 135 4.58 25.82 9.69
CA LYS A 135 5.73 25.89 10.61
C LYS A 135 7.02 26.38 9.94
N GLU A 136 7.01 26.50 8.62
CA GLU A 136 8.11 27.04 7.79
C GLU A 136 7.93 28.55 7.60
#